data_AF-A0AA40AD97-F1
#
_entry.id   AF-A0AA40AD97-F1
#
_cell.length_a   1.000
_cell.length_b   1.000
_cell.length_c   1.000
_cell.angle_alpha   90.00
_cell.angle_beta   90.00
_cell.angle_gamma   90.00
#
_symmetry.space_group_name_H-M   'P 1'
#
loop_
_entity.id
_entity.type
_entity.pdbx_description
1 polymer ?
#
loop_
_entity_poly.entity_id
_entity_poly.type
_entity_poly.pdbx_seq_one_letter_code
_entity_poly.pdbx_strand_id
1 'polypeptide(L)'
;PKGHAAQDATVTLPSLHEAVLAATAGLIRPLPWFNHSAGLDGEATVIDEYPTNIMALFQCLNSHCGRAGWGSMKVGILTRRGGAGAGAMGYDALVFNQRCKGRNRLGAMVVNEDVYVERVAYWMKK
;
A
#
# COMPACT_ATOMS: atom_id res chain seq x y z
N PRO A 1 10.46 20.04 -24.10
CA PRO A 1 9.57 19.13 -23.32
C PRO A 1 10.41 18.07 -22.57
N LYS A 2 10.76 18.33 -21.30
CA LYS A 2 11.51 17.36 -20.49
C LYS A 2 10.54 16.31 -19.97
N GLY A 3 10.63 15.09 -20.50
CA GLY A 3 9.91 13.93 -20.01
C GLY A 3 10.26 13.72 -18.55
N HIS A 4 9.30 13.97 -17.66
CA HIS A 4 9.41 13.55 -16.27
C HIS A 4 9.08 12.07 -16.26
N ALA A 5 10.02 11.23 -15.82
CA ALA A 5 9.76 9.82 -15.54
C ALA A 5 8.48 9.71 -14.72
N ALA A 6 7.58 8.80 -15.11
CA ALA A 6 6.39 8.50 -14.34
C ALA A 6 6.85 8.02 -12.96
N GLN A 7 6.62 8.82 -11.93
CA GLN A 7 6.82 8.37 -10.56
C GLN A 7 5.71 7.35 -10.25
N ASP A 8 6.08 6.20 -9.69
CA ASP A 8 5.10 5.21 -9.25
C ASP A 8 4.14 5.86 -8.27
N ALA A 9 2.87 5.90 -8.66
CA ALA A 9 1.80 6.52 -7.88
C ALA A 9 1.35 5.63 -6.72
N THR A 10 1.97 4.47 -6.54
CA THR A 10 1.68 3.49 -5.50
C THR A 10 2.92 3.22 -4.67
N VAL A 11 2.71 3.00 -3.38
CA VAL A 11 3.75 2.61 -2.42
C VAL A 11 3.30 1.33 -1.74
N THR A 12 4.23 0.39 -1.57
CA THR A 12 4.06 -0.78 -0.70
C THR A 12 4.82 -0.56 0.60
N LEU A 13 4.40 -1.23 1.68
CA LEU A 13 5.02 -1.11 3.01
C LEU A 13 5.50 -2.49 3.52
N PRO A 14 6.55 -3.10 2.92
CA PRO A 14 7.07 -4.39 3.37
C PRO A 14 7.53 -4.37 4.84
N SER A 15 7.95 -3.21 5.34
CA SER A 15 8.34 -3.00 6.74
C SER A 15 7.21 -3.27 7.73
N LEU A 16 5.94 -3.26 7.30
CA LEU A 16 4.77 -3.55 8.12
C LEU A 16 4.29 -5.01 8.01
N HIS A 17 5.00 -5.86 7.25
CA HIS A 17 4.61 -7.25 7.06
C HIS A 17 4.50 -8.02 8.38
N GLU A 18 5.50 -7.90 9.26
CA GLU A 18 5.50 -8.57 10.57
C GLU A 18 4.30 -8.15 11.45
N ALA A 19 3.90 -6.87 11.39
CA ALA A 19 2.73 -6.39 12.11
C ALA A 19 1.43 -7.00 11.54
N VAL A 20 1.34 -7.18 10.22
CA VAL A 20 0.22 -7.88 9.58
C VAL A 20 0.21 -9.36 9.95
N LEU A 21 1.37 -10.02 10.02
CA LEU A 21 1.48 -11.41 10.51
C LEU A 21 0.97 -11.53 11.95
N ALA A 22 1.41 -10.64 12.82
CA ALA A 22 0.95 -10.62 14.21
C ALA A 22 -0.58 -10.42 14.30
N ALA A 23 -1.14 -9.50 13.51
CA ALA A 23 -2.58 -9.20 13.50
C ALA A 23 -3.46 -10.32 12.88
N THR A 24 -2.85 -11.27 12.17
CA THR A 24 -3.51 -12.41 11.52
C THR A 24 -3.11 -13.76 12.13
N ALA A 25 -2.22 -13.77 13.13
CA ALA A 25 -1.70 -14.96 13.77
C ALA A 25 -2.84 -15.83 14.33
N GLY A 26 -2.84 -17.11 13.96
CA GLY A 26 -3.84 -18.09 14.39
C GLY A 26 -5.21 -17.97 13.70
N LEU A 27 -5.45 -16.93 12.90
CA LEU A 27 -6.71 -16.72 12.19
C LEU A 27 -6.66 -17.24 10.75
N ILE A 28 -5.50 -17.17 10.11
CA ILE A 28 -5.29 -17.65 8.74
C ILE A 28 -4.13 -18.65 8.70
N ARG A 29 -4.28 -19.68 7.87
CA ARG A 29 -3.24 -20.68 7.59
C ARG A 29 -3.23 -21.07 6.11
N PRO A 30 -2.05 -21.27 5.50
CA PRO A 30 -0.73 -21.02 6.08
C PRO A 30 -0.45 -19.52 6.33
N LEU A 31 0.62 -19.22 7.06
CA LEU A 31 1.02 -17.84 7.30
C LEU A 31 1.21 -17.12 5.96
N PRO A 32 0.67 -15.91 5.81
CA PRO A 32 0.74 -15.24 4.54
C PRO A 32 2.16 -14.72 4.29
N TRP A 33 2.57 -14.62 3.04
CA TRP A 33 3.85 -14.01 2.66
C TRP A 33 3.62 -12.71 1.90
N PHE A 34 4.54 -11.77 2.05
CA PHE A 34 4.46 -10.48 1.35
C PHE A 34 4.99 -10.60 -0.08
N ASN A 35 4.21 -10.18 -1.07
CA ASN A 35 4.65 -10.12 -2.46
C ASN A 35 5.47 -8.85 -2.70
N HIS A 36 6.78 -9.03 -2.84
CA HIS A 36 7.74 -7.95 -3.07
C HIS A 36 7.65 -7.33 -4.47
N SER A 37 7.03 -8.03 -5.43
CA SER A 37 6.85 -7.55 -6.79
C SER A 37 5.57 -6.74 -6.87
N ALA A 38 5.69 -5.41 -6.93
CA ALA A 38 4.58 -4.52 -7.29
C ALA A 38 4.25 -4.67 -8.78
N GLY A 39 3.77 -5.84 -9.18
CA GLY A 39 3.67 -6.27 -10.57
C GLY A 39 3.71 -7.79 -10.60
N LEU A 40 2.74 -8.41 -11.28
CA LEU A 40 2.54 -9.85 -11.35
C LEU A 40 3.57 -10.52 -12.28
N ASP A 41 4.84 -10.18 -12.09
CA ASP A 41 5.90 -10.54 -13.02
C ASP A 41 6.50 -11.93 -12.71
N GLY A 42 5.90 -12.64 -11.75
CA GLY A 42 6.26 -14.02 -11.45
C GLY A 42 5.10 -14.76 -10.78
N GLU A 43 4.34 -15.52 -11.57
CA GLU A 43 3.55 -16.72 -11.20
C GLU A 43 2.54 -16.65 -10.04
N ALA A 44 2.43 -15.54 -9.31
CA ALA A 44 1.41 -15.35 -8.28
C ALA A 44 0.13 -14.85 -8.95
N THR A 45 -0.90 -15.69 -9.00
CA THR A 45 -2.20 -15.27 -9.54
C THR A 45 -2.90 -14.45 -8.48
N VAL A 46 -3.31 -13.22 -8.79
CA VAL A 46 -4.23 -12.45 -7.92
C VAL A 46 -5.59 -13.11 -8.00
N ILE A 47 -6.07 -13.56 -6.84
CA ILE A 47 -7.36 -14.23 -6.71
C ILE A 47 -8.41 -13.20 -6.29
N ASP A 48 -8.05 -12.29 -5.38
CA ASP A 48 -8.96 -11.31 -4.83
C ASP A 48 -8.33 -9.93 -4.70
N GLU A 49 -9.17 -8.90 -4.90
CA GLU A 49 -8.80 -7.50 -4.79
C GLU A 49 -9.78 -6.76 -3.89
N TYR A 50 -9.26 -6.03 -2.91
CA TYR A 50 -10.05 -5.30 -1.93
C TYR A 50 -9.67 -3.81 -1.94
N PRO A 51 -10.40 -2.96 -2.68
CA PRO A 51 -10.21 -1.51 -2.67
C PRO A 51 -10.85 -0.89 -1.42
N THR A 52 -10.10 -0.07 -0.70
CA THR A 52 -10.48 0.46 0.61
C THR A 52 -9.80 1.82 0.85
N ASN A 53 -9.97 2.40 2.04
CA ASN A 53 -9.25 3.61 2.44
C ASN A 53 -8.49 3.41 3.76
N ILE A 54 -7.33 4.07 3.85
CA ILE A 54 -6.55 4.29 5.07
C ILE A 54 -6.37 5.79 5.30
N MET A 55 -5.63 6.15 6.34
CA MET A 55 -5.26 7.54 6.63
C MET A 55 -3.78 7.77 6.36
N ALA A 56 -3.44 8.89 5.74
CA ALA A 56 -2.05 9.33 5.61
C ALA A 56 -1.94 10.86 5.64
N LEU A 57 -0.75 11.32 6.00
CA LEU A 57 -0.32 12.70 5.85
C LEU A 57 0.59 12.82 4.63
N PHE A 58 0.51 13.96 3.95
CA PHE A 58 1.34 14.25 2.79
C PHE A 58 2.11 15.55 2.98
N GLN A 59 3.38 15.53 2.59
CA GLN A 59 4.22 16.73 2.53
C GLN A 59 4.71 16.95 1.10
N CYS A 60 4.68 18.19 0.62
CA CYS A 60 5.31 18.51 -0.65
C CYS A 60 6.83 18.62 -0.45
N LEU A 61 7.61 17.84 -1.19
CA LEU A 61 9.08 17.86 -1.13
C LEU A 61 9.71 19.05 -1.85
N ASN A 62 8.92 19.90 -2.51
CA ASN A 62 9.45 21.11 -3.14
C ASN A 62 9.55 22.23 -2.09
N SER A 63 10.79 22.64 -1.77
CA SER A 63 11.09 23.70 -0.78
C SER A 63 10.45 25.05 -1.10
N HIS A 64 10.14 25.35 -2.37
CA HIS A 64 9.41 26.55 -2.77
C HIS A 64 7.89 26.39 -2.68
N CYS A 65 7.37 25.24 -2.22
CA CYS A 65 5.95 25.06 -1.99
C CYS A 65 5.57 25.65 -0.64
N GLY A 66 4.85 26.77 -0.63
CA GLY A 66 4.34 27.38 0.61
C GLY A 66 3.22 26.60 1.31
N ARG A 67 2.98 25.33 0.94
CA ARG A 67 1.97 24.47 1.58
C ARG A 67 2.66 23.61 2.64
N ALA A 68 2.22 23.71 3.89
CA ALA A 68 2.79 22.96 5.03
C ALA A 68 2.62 21.43 4.90
N GLY A 69 1.70 20.97 4.05
CA GLY A 69 1.31 19.57 3.89
C GLY A 69 -0.20 19.48 3.72
N TRP A 70 -0.73 18.28 3.53
CA TRP A 70 -2.16 18.01 3.64
C TRP A 70 -2.38 16.63 4.24
N GLY A 71 -3.28 16.53 5.21
CA GLY A 71 -3.82 15.24 5.61
C GLY A 71 -4.92 14.86 4.62
N SER A 72 -4.89 13.64 4.09
CA SER A 72 -6.12 13.08 3.53
C SER A 72 -6.62 12.04 4.52
N MET A 73 -7.76 12.33 5.14
CA MET A 73 -8.45 11.37 6.01
C MET A 73 -8.91 10.12 5.23
N LYS A 74 -8.70 10.08 3.91
CA LYS A 74 -8.96 8.97 3.01
C LYS A 74 -7.84 8.89 1.97
N VAL A 75 -7.03 7.85 2.02
CA VAL A 75 -6.06 7.45 1.01
C VAL A 75 -6.47 6.08 0.51
N GLY A 76 -6.55 5.90 -0.81
CA GLY A 76 -6.86 4.61 -1.39
C GLY A 76 -5.80 3.58 -1.02
N ILE A 77 -6.23 2.38 -0.67
CA ILE A 77 -5.40 1.19 -0.58
C ILE A 77 -6.07 0.08 -1.39
N LEU A 78 -5.30 -0.67 -2.16
CA LEU A 78 -5.74 -1.90 -2.80
C LEU A 78 -4.98 -3.06 -2.16
N THR A 79 -5.68 -3.87 -1.35
CA THR A 79 -5.11 -5.12 -0.83
C THR A 79 -5.41 -6.22 -1.83
N ARG A 80 -4.37 -6.89 -2.35
CA ARG A 80 -4.52 -8.00 -3.29
C ARG A 80 -4.08 -9.28 -2.60
N ARG A 81 -4.90 -10.33 -2.69
CA ARG A 81 -4.57 -11.66 -2.20
C ARG A 81 -4.38 -12.58 -3.40
N GLY A 82 -3.34 -13.39 -3.36
CA GLY A 82 -2.98 -14.26 -4.47
C GLY A 82 -1.94 -15.30 -4.06
N GLY A 83 -1.63 -16.24 -4.93
CA GLY A 83 -0.66 -17.29 -4.58
C GLY A 83 -0.06 -17.94 -5.81
N ALA A 84 1.15 -18.48 -5.64
CA ALA A 84 1.79 -19.38 -6.59
C ALA A 84 1.80 -20.79 -5.97
N GLY A 85 1.18 -21.76 -6.65
CA GLY A 85 1.12 -23.16 -6.21
C GLY A 85 0.05 -23.49 -5.17
N ALA A 86 -0.11 -24.78 -4.88
CA ALA A 86 -1.16 -25.31 -4.01
C ALA A 86 -0.89 -24.97 -2.53
N GLY A 87 -1.60 -23.97 -2.02
CA GLY A 87 -1.61 -23.61 -0.60
C GLY A 87 -0.86 -22.32 -0.23
N ALA A 88 -0.23 -21.62 -1.16
CA ALA A 88 0.45 -20.37 -0.85
C ALA A 88 -0.56 -19.20 -0.66
N MET A 89 -0.44 -18.47 0.45
CA MET A 89 -1.25 -17.28 0.76
C MET A 89 -0.40 -16.02 0.66
N GLY A 90 -0.19 -15.52 -0.55
CA GLY A 90 0.51 -14.27 -0.80
C GLY A 90 -0.42 -13.06 -0.71
N TYR A 91 0.16 -11.91 -0.39
CA TYR A 91 -0.55 -10.65 -0.52
C TYR A 91 0.39 -9.50 -0.85
N ASP A 92 -0.18 -8.45 -1.43
CA ASP A 92 0.40 -7.12 -1.41
C ASP A 92 -0.67 -6.08 -1.08
N ALA A 93 -0.20 -4.87 -0.81
CA ALA A 93 -1.04 -3.74 -0.48
C ALA A 93 -0.47 -2.49 -1.13
N LEU A 94 -1.16 -2.00 -2.16
CA LEU A 94 -0.80 -0.82 -2.92
C LEU A 94 -1.49 0.41 -2.32
N VAL A 95 -0.72 1.29 -1.70
CA VAL A 95 -1.23 2.57 -1.17
C VAL A 95 -1.04 3.65 -2.22
N PHE A 96 -2.13 4.28 -2.65
CA PHE A 96 -2.10 5.30 -3.70
C PHE A 96 -1.64 6.65 -3.16
N ASN A 97 -0.48 7.10 -3.62
CA ASN A 97 0.09 8.40 -3.26
C ASN A 97 -0.68 9.54 -3.94
N GLN A 98 -0.63 10.73 -3.35
CA GLN A 98 -1.34 11.92 -3.83
C GLN A 98 -0.37 13.00 -4.31
N ARG A 99 -0.81 13.76 -5.31
CA ARG A 99 -0.05 14.90 -5.84
C ARG A 99 -0.36 16.18 -5.07
N CYS A 100 0.68 16.96 -4.81
CA CYS A 100 0.54 18.31 -4.30
C CYS A 100 -0.20 19.18 -5.32
N LYS A 101 -1.34 19.77 -4.93
CA LYS A 101 -2.15 20.65 -5.81
C LYS A 101 -1.36 21.83 -6.39
N GLY A 102 -0.38 22.37 -5.65
CA GLY A 102 0.38 23.54 -6.10
C GLY A 102 1.52 23.22 -7.07
N ARG A 103 2.05 22.00 -7.05
CA ARG A 103 3.24 21.61 -7.82
C ARG A 103 3.02 20.42 -8.76
N ASN A 104 1.88 19.75 -8.66
CA ASN A 104 1.50 18.54 -9.40
C ASN A 104 2.55 17.39 -9.32
N ARG A 105 3.29 17.33 -8.21
CA ARG A 105 4.30 16.29 -7.91
C ARG A 105 3.81 15.41 -6.76
N LEU A 106 4.21 14.14 -6.72
CA LEU A 106 3.88 13.27 -5.58
C LEU A 106 4.39 13.88 -4.27
N GLY A 107 3.57 13.77 -3.23
CA GLY A 107 3.99 14.10 -1.87
C GLY A 107 4.82 12.98 -1.26
N ALA A 108 5.61 13.32 -0.24
CA ALA A 108 6.06 12.33 0.74
C ALA A 108 4.84 11.93 1.58
N MET A 109 4.50 10.65 1.55
CA MET A 109 3.35 10.08 2.24
C MET A 109 3.81 9.45 3.56
N VAL A 110 3.12 9.77 4.65
CA VAL A 110 3.30 9.16 5.96
C VAL A 110 1.99 8.46 6.31
N VAL A 111 1.99 7.14 6.20
CA VAL A 111 0.81 6.29 6.45
C VAL A 111 0.60 6.12 7.95
N ASN A 112 -0.66 6.13 8.39
CA ASN A 112 -1.01 5.66 9.73
C ASN A 112 -0.87 4.13 9.74
N GLU A 113 0.19 3.64 10.38
CA GLU A 113 0.57 2.22 10.36
C GLU A 113 -0.46 1.32 11.04
N ASP A 114 -1.05 1.74 12.17
CA ASP A 114 -2.07 0.97 12.88
C ASP A 114 -3.28 0.70 11.98
N VAL A 115 -3.77 1.75 11.30
CA VAL A 115 -4.93 1.65 10.39
C VAL A 115 -4.59 0.87 9.14
N TYR A 116 -3.34 0.96 8.66
CA TYR A 116 -2.85 0.11 7.57
C TYR A 116 -2.89 -1.37 7.98
N VAL A 117 -2.30 -1.71 9.11
CA VAL A 117 -2.21 -3.09 9.62
C VAL A 117 -3.61 -3.66 9.86
N GLU A 118 -4.47 -2.91 10.56
CA GLU A 118 -5.86 -3.30 10.81
C GLU A 118 -6.58 -3.59 9.49
N ARG A 119 -6.47 -2.69 8.50
CA ARG A 119 -7.21 -2.80 7.25
C ARG A 119 -6.70 -3.95 6.39
N VAL A 120 -5.39 -4.12 6.26
CA VAL A 120 -4.80 -5.24 5.50
C VAL A 120 -5.15 -6.56 6.19
N ALA A 121 -4.95 -6.67 7.50
CA ALA A 121 -5.26 -7.88 8.26
C ALA A 121 -6.74 -8.25 8.17
N TYR A 122 -7.66 -7.26 8.18
CA TYR A 122 -9.08 -7.50 8.01
C TYR A 122 -9.40 -8.20 6.68
N TRP A 123 -8.83 -7.73 5.56
CA TRP A 123 -9.07 -8.32 4.25
C TRP A 123 -8.36 -9.66 4.05
N MET A 124 -7.23 -9.89 4.74
CA MET A 124 -6.59 -11.20 4.76
C MET A 124 -7.43 -12.27 5.47
N LYS A 125 -8.31 -11.88 6.41
CA LYS A 125 -9.18 -12.80 7.16
C LYS A 125 -10.48 -13.16 6.43
N LYS A 126 -10.82 -12.43 5.36
CA LYS A 126 -12.11 -12.54 4.68
C LYS A 126 -12.02 -13.48 3.48
#